data_AF-A0A453I895-F1
#
_entry.id   AF-A0A453I895-F1
#
_cell.length_a   1.000
_cell.length_b   1.000
_cell.length_c   1.000
_cell.angle_alpha   90.00
_cell.angle_beta   90.00
_cell.angle_gamma   90.00
#
_symmetry.space_group_name_H-M   'P 1'
#
loop_
_entity.id
_entity.type
_entity.pdbx_description
1 polymer ?
#
loop_
_entity_poly.entity_id
_entity_poly.type
_entity_poly.pdbx_seq_one_letter_code
_entity_poly.pdbx_strand_id
1 'polypeptide(L)'
;MARQIVPSRSFHRLLTSRHYPLASPAPPLRPILLPKALSRATAAATPQLPRRGRRPVVAASASAPAPSSSETEAVPGAWGKVSAVLFDMDGVLCNSEEPSRCAAVDVFAEMGVDVTVDDFIPFTGTGEANFLGGVARVKGVKDFSTESAKKRFFEIYLDKYAKPNSGIGFPGALELIMECKNAGLKVAVASSADRVKVDANLAAAGLPVSLFDAIVSADAFENLKPAPDIFLAASKNLGVDTNECIVIEDALAGVQAAKAAEIRCIAVTTSLDEDALQQASPVFIRKDIGDISINDILYGGSNAYHNERTENTKNISSLGNASPEILNGATNAESVENTNSSSSKDQGLLGSRRDILRYGSLGIAFSCLFFTIGNWKAMQFASPKGLLNFLTGGNSSIFATNEGESLSSRVQQIKKYLADFETGGSATYVPEFPRKLDWLNTAPLQFGRDLKGRVVVLDFWTYCCINCMHVLPDLEFIEKKYKDKPFTVVGVHSAKFDNEKDLEAIRSAVLRYNVTHPVVNDGDMYLWRELGVNSWPTFVVVAPNGKVLAQISGEGHRKVLMDIFSKDETQVLSQLKH
;
A
#
# COMPACT_ATOMS: atom_id res chain seq x y z
N MET A 1 -69.94 21.41 -6.95
CA MET A 1 -69.65 21.19 -5.51
C MET A 1 -69.35 19.72 -5.27
N ALA A 2 -68.82 19.36 -4.09
CA ALA A 2 -68.00 18.17 -3.84
C ALA A 2 -68.64 16.81 -4.19
N ARG A 3 -67.79 15.85 -4.61
CA ARG A 3 -68.14 14.45 -4.89
C ARG A 3 -68.01 13.58 -3.63
N GLN A 4 -68.80 12.51 -3.57
CA GLN A 4 -68.88 11.55 -2.47
C GLN A 4 -67.63 10.65 -2.37
N ILE A 5 -67.32 10.21 -1.15
CA ILE A 5 -66.34 9.15 -0.83
C ILE A 5 -67.00 8.15 0.11
N VAL A 6 -67.05 6.87 -0.28
CA VAL A 6 -67.37 5.69 0.55
C VAL A 6 -66.48 4.53 0.03
N PRO A 7 -65.89 3.66 0.88
CA PRO A 7 -64.62 3.01 0.55
C PRO A 7 -64.71 1.66 -0.19
N SER A 8 -63.61 1.27 -0.82
CA SER A 8 -63.46 0.01 -1.56
C SER A 8 -63.13 -1.20 -0.67
N ARG A 9 -63.65 -2.36 -1.06
CA ARG A 9 -63.44 -3.65 -0.40
C ARG A 9 -62.15 -4.34 -0.88
N SER A 10 -61.65 -5.23 -0.02
CA SER A 10 -60.61 -6.22 -0.31
C SER A 10 -61.03 -7.24 -1.37
N PHE A 11 -60.06 -7.72 -2.18
CA PHE A 11 -60.22 -8.90 -3.04
C PHE A 11 -58.92 -9.72 -3.15
N HIS A 12 -59.00 -10.98 -2.72
CA HIS A 12 -58.05 -12.05 -3.10
C HIS A 12 -58.35 -12.52 -4.53
N ARG A 13 -57.31 -12.63 -5.38
CA ARG A 13 -57.17 -13.39 -6.66
C ARG A 13 -56.01 -12.74 -7.46
N LEU A 14 -55.09 -13.42 -8.16
CA LEU A 14 -54.84 -14.85 -8.41
C LEU A 14 -53.32 -15.13 -8.34
N LEU A 15 -52.92 -16.30 -7.86
CA LEU A 15 -51.55 -16.84 -8.03
C LEU A 15 -51.62 -18.29 -8.52
N THR A 16 -51.78 -18.50 -9.82
CA THR A 16 -51.62 -19.82 -10.48
C THR A 16 -51.30 -19.66 -11.97
N SER A 17 -50.45 -20.55 -12.48
CA SER A 17 -50.08 -20.79 -13.90
C SER A 17 -49.03 -19.88 -14.56
N ARG A 18 -47.79 -20.41 -14.60
CA ARG A 18 -46.83 -20.48 -15.73
C ARG A 18 -45.55 -21.13 -15.18
N HIS A 19 -45.48 -22.46 -15.13
CA HIS A 19 -44.79 -23.26 -16.15
C HIS A 19 -43.35 -22.79 -16.40
N TYR A 20 -42.41 -23.30 -15.59
CA TYR A 20 -40.99 -23.32 -15.90
C TYR A 20 -40.73 -24.35 -17.01
N PRO A 21 -39.95 -24.04 -18.06
CA PRO A 21 -39.37 -25.05 -18.94
C PRO A 21 -38.35 -25.90 -18.18
N LEU A 22 -38.29 -27.21 -18.45
CA LEU A 22 -37.20 -28.06 -17.95
C LEU A 22 -35.85 -27.63 -18.55
N ALA A 23 -34.79 -27.78 -17.76
CA ALA A 23 -33.42 -27.56 -18.20
C ALA A 23 -33.05 -28.47 -19.38
N SER A 24 -32.44 -27.90 -20.41
CA SER A 24 -31.83 -28.69 -21.49
C SER A 24 -30.58 -29.42 -20.98
N PRO A 25 -30.34 -30.69 -21.38
CA PRO A 25 -29.11 -31.39 -21.03
C PRO A 25 -27.89 -30.74 -21.69
N ALA A 26 -26.77 -30.72 -20.96
CA ALA A 26 -25.51 -30.16 -21.46
C ALA A 26 -24.96 -30.94 -22.68
N PRO A 27 -24.29 -30.27 -23.63
CA PRO A 27 -23.67 -30.94 -24.77
C PRO A 27 -22.46 -31.80 -24.31
N PRO A 28 -22.17 -32.92 -25.01
CA PRO A 28 -21.11 -33.83 -24.62
C PRO A 28 -19.71 -33.22 -24.79
N LEU A 29 -18.81 -33.57 -23.86
CA LEU A 29 -17.40 -33.17 -23.87
C LEU A 29 -16.67 -33.67 -25.13
N ARG A 30 -15.91 -32.79 -25.78
CA ARG A 30 -15.00 -33.17 -26.88
C ARG A 30 -13.72 -33.81 -26.30
N PRO A 31 -13.18 -34.86 -26.94
CA PRO A 31 -11.97 -35.54 -26.44
C PRO A 31 -10.72 -34.68 -26.61
N ILE A 32 -9.86 -34.70 -25.59
CA ILE A 32 -8.55 -34.03 -25.57
C ILE A 32 -7.56 -34.87 -26.39
N LEU A 33 -6.91 -34.24 -27.37
CA LEU A 33 -5.84 -34.85 -28.17
C LEU A 33 -4.49 -34.74 -27.43
N LEU A 34 -4.03 -35.84 -26.84
CA LEU A 34 -2.65 -35.96 -26.34
C LEU A 34 -1.66 -36.11 -27.52
N PRO A 35 -0.51 -35.41 -27.53
CA PRO A 35 0.57 -35.66 -28.48
C PRO A 35 1.19 -37.05 -28.27
N LYS A 36 1.44 -37.78 -29.36
CA LYS A 36 2.18 -39.06 -29.33
C LYS A 36 3.68 -38.82 -29.21
N ALA A 37 4.33 -39.63 -28.36
CA ALA A 37 5.79 -39.69 -28.28
C ALA A 37 6.41 -40.50 -29.44
N LEU A 38 7.48 -39.98 -30.03
CA LEU A 38 8.48 -40.67 -30.85
C LEU A 38 9.83 -39.99 -30.52
N SER A 39 10.73 -40.63 -29.78
CA SER A 39 11.70 -41.65 -30.20
C SER A 39 12.97 -41.06 -30.85
N ARG A 40 14.10 -41.75 -30.64
CA ARG A 40 15.48 -41.20 -30.60
C ARG A 40 16.36 -41.84 -31.68
N ALA A 41 16.96 -41.04 -32.56
CA ALA A 41 18.00 -41.44 -33.53
C ALA A 41 18.83 -40.20 -33.94
N THR A 42 20.06 -40.01 -33.44
CA THR A 42 21.36 -40.45 -34.02
C THR A 42 21.78 -39.77 -35.34
N ALA A 43 22.60 -38.72 -35.19
CA ALA A 43 23.83 -38.36 -35.91
C ALA A 43 23.97 -38.49 -37.46
N ALA A 44 24.50 -37.39 -38.04
CA ALA A 44 25.64 -37.30 -38.98
C ALA A 44 25.40 -36.65 -40.36
N ALA A 45 26.51 -36.07 -40.89
CA ALA A 45 26.78 -35.60 -42.26
C ALA A 45 26.23 -34.24 -42.76
N THR A 46 27.08 -33.21 -42.72
CA THR A 46 27.18 -32.12 -43.71
C THR A 46 27.78 -32.64 -45.04
N PRO A 47 27.58 -32.01 -46.23
CA PRO A 47 28.36 -30.80 -46.60
C PRO A 47 27.79 -29.82 -47.69
N GLN A 48 28.33 -28.57 -47.68
CA GLN A 48 28.58 -27.65 -48.85
C GLN A 48 27.36 -27.03 -49.62
N LEU A 49 27.37 -25.85 -50.29
CA LEU A 49 28.29 -24.76 -50.74
C LEU A 49 27.37 -23.53 -51.17
N PRO A 50 27.78 -22.37 -51.78
CA PRO A 50 29.03 -21.58 -51.83
C PRO A 50 28.87 -20.03 -51.56
N ARG A 51 29.94 -19.25 -51.81
CA ARG A 51 30.19 -17.80 -51.50
C ARG A 51 29.72 -16.75 -52.54
N ARG A 52 29.61 -15.47 -52.09
CA ARG A 52 29.90 -14.18 -52.80
C ARG A 52 30.07 -13.01 -51.77
N GLY A 53 30.94 -11.98 -51.89
CA GLY A 53 32.34 -12.04 -52.38
C GLY A 53 33.03 -10.78 -53.00
N ARG A 54 33.23 -9.62 -52.32
CA ARG A 54 34.19 -8.50 -52.68
C ARG A 54 34.45 -7.60 -51.44
N ARG A 55 35.65 -7.25 -50.92
CA ARG A 55 36.94 -6.64 -51.42
C ARG A 55 36.89 -5.09 -51.58
N PRO A 56 38.01 -4.33 -51.38
CA PRO A 56 39.23 -4.53 -50.53
C PRO A 56 39.82 -3.22 -49.89
N VAL A 57 41.11 -3.29 -49.48
CA VAL A 57 42.09 -2.23 -49.06
C VAL A 57 41.81 -1.49 -47.72
N VAL A 58 42.77 -0.95 -46.96
CA VAL A 58 44.27 -0.86 -47.06
C VAL A 58 44.93 -1.31 -45.72
N ALA A 59 46.27 -1.35 -45.61
CA ALA A 59 47.02 -1.39 -44.34
C ALA A 59 48.18 -0.37 -44.32
N ALA A 60 48.44 0.26 -43.16
CA ALA A 60 49.64 1.05 -42.87
C ALA A 60 49.93 1.03 -41.35
N SER A 61 51.21 1.06 -40.96
CA SER A 61 51.68 0.86 -39.58
C SER A 61 52.29 2.15 -38.99
N ALA A 62 52.07 2.40 -37.70
CA ALA A 62 52.83 3.37 -36.89
C ALA A 62 52.77 3.02 -35.39
N SER A 63 53.80 3.39 -34.63
CA SER A 63 54.10 2.93 -33.27
C SER A 63 53.13 3.38 -32.17
N ALA A 64 53.07 2.58 -31.11
CA ALA A 64 52.31 2.87 -29.88
C ALA A 64 53.03 3.83 -28.91
N PRO A 65 52.29 4.70 -28.20
CA PRO A 65 52.64 5.18 -26.86
C PRO A 65 52.10 4.23 -25.77
N ALA A 66 52.73 4.24 -24.59
CA ALA A 66 52.32 3.40 -23.45
C ALA A 66 50.99 3.88 -22.81
N PRO A 67 50.16 2.99 -22.25
CA PRO A 67 48.91 3.36 -21.59
C PRO A 67 49.16 3.98 -20.21
N SER A 68 48.58 5.15 -19.98
CA SER A 68 48.45 5.78 -18.66
C SER A 68 47.26 5.20 -17.90
N SER A 69 47.49 4.81 -16.64
CA SER A 69 46.50 4.65 -15.56
C SER A 69 45.12 4.09 -15.95
N SER A 70 44.93 2.79 -15.75
CA SER A 70 43.61 2.17 -15.71
C SER A 70 42.77 2.73 -14.56
N GLU A 71 41.72 3.48 -14.89
CA GLU A 71 40.55 3.53 -14.01
C GLU A 71 39.96 2.11 -13.96
N THR A 72 39.91 1.52 -12.76
CA THR A 72 39.39 0.18 -12.57
C THR A 72 37.86 0.22 -12.58
N GLU A 73 37.26 0.05 -13.76
CA GLU A 73 35.87 -0.38 -13.86
C GLU A 73 35.73 -1.72 -13.11
N ALA A 74 34.84 -1.74 -12.11
CA ALA A 74 34.54 -2.97 -11.38
C ALA A 74 33.81 -3.94 -12.31
N VAL A 75 34.45 -5.07 -12.64
CA VAL A 75 33.86 -6.15 -13.43
C VAL A 75 32.60 -6.66 -12.69
N PRO A 76 31.40 -6.63 -13.29
CA PRO A 76 30.21 -7.18 -12.66
C PRO A 76 30.40 -8.68 -12.41
N GLY A 77 30.46 -9.06 -11.14
CA GLY A 77 30.63 -10.46 -10.74
C GLY A 77 29.44 -11.34 -11.11
N ALA A 78 29.62 -12.66 -11.00
CA ALA A 78 28.60 -13.67 -11.31
C ALA A 78 27.27 -13.53 -10.53
N TRP A 79 27.23 -12.66 -9.51
CA TRP A 79 26.02 -12.28 -8.78
C TRP A 79 25.00 -11.48 -9.62
N GLY A 80 25.47 -10.72 -10.61
CA GLY A 80 24.61 -9.83 -11.40
C GLY A 80 24.12 -8.60 -10.64
N LYS A 81 23.39 -7.72 -11.34
CA LYS A 81 22.82 -6.47 -10.77
C LYS A 81 21.73 -6.80 -9.74
N VAL A 82 21.61 -5.94 -8.74
CA VAL A 82 20.49 -5.92 -7.78
C VAL A 82 19.88 -4.53 -7.79
N SER A 83 18.56 -4.45 -7.74
CA SER A 83 17.82 -3.18 -7.77
C SER A 83 16.54 -3.19 -6.92
N ALA A 84 16.14 -4.35 -6.37
CA ALA A 84 15.07 -4.43 -5.39
C ALA A 84 15.30 -5.54 -4.35
N VAL A 85 14.75 -5.33 -3.15
CA VAL A 85 14.63 -6.34 -2.09
C VAL A 85 13.16 -6.53 -1.73
N LEU A 86 12.71 -7.79 -1.71
CA LEU A 86 11.35 -8.22 -1.43
C LEU A 86 11.36 -8.97 -0.10
N PHE A 87 10.87 -8.34 0.96
CA PHE A 87 10.80 -8.94 2.29
C PHE A 87 9.47 -9.70 2.44
N ASP A 88 9.48 -10.95 2.94
CA ASP A 88 8.31 -11.40 3.70
C ASP A 88 8.18 -10.55 4.98
N MET A 89 7.08 -10.71 5.72
CA MET A 89 6.77 -9.94 6.91
C MET A 89 6.75 -10.79 8.18
N ASP A 90 6.03 -11.92 8.17
CA ASP A 90 5.85 -12.75 9.35
C ASP A 90 7.10 -13.63 9.48
N GLY A 91 7.78 -13.61 10.63
CA GLY A 91 9.07 -14.31 10.79
C GLY A 91 10.28 -13.58 10.18
N VAL A 92 10.11 -12.70 9.18
CA VAL A 92 11.20 -11.89 8.60
C VAL A 92 11.30 -10.48 9.18
N LEU A 93 10.25 -9.66 9.05
CA LEU A 93 10.23 -8.28 9.57
C LEU A 93 9.73 -8.20 11.01
N CYS A 94 8.87 -9.15 11.41
CA CYS A 94 8.28 -9.17 12.74
C CYS A 94 8.05 -10.59 13.28
N ASN A 95 8.21 -10.74 14.60
CA ASN A 95 7.89 -11.94 15.37
C ASN A 95 6.38 -11.97 15.67
N SER A 96 5.60 -12.28 14.64
CA SER A 96 4.13 -12.28 14.64
C SER A 96 3.52 -13.68 14.70
N GLU A 97 4.31 -14.73 14.49
CA GLU A 97 3.79 -16.09 14.34
C GLU A 97 3.16 -16.64 15.62
N GLU A 98 3.87 -16.59 16.74
CA GLU A 98 3.35 -17.07 18.03
C GLU A 98 2.12 -16.26 18.46
N PRO A 99 2.12 -14.91 18.39
CA PRO A 99 0.92 -14.12 18.57
C PRO A 99 -0.26 -14.51 17.66
N SER A 100 0.02 -14.91 16.40
CA SER A 100 -0.99 -15.40 15.47
C SER A 100 -1.53 -16.77 15.91
N ARG A 101 -0.66 -17.68 16.37
CA ARG A 101 -1.08 -18.99 16.91
C ARG A 101 -1.94 -18.80 18.17
N CYS A 102 -1.55 -17.93 19.10
CA CYS A 102 -2.33 -17.63 20.30
C CYS A 102 -3.70 -17.01 19.99
N ALA A 103 -3.77 -15.99 19.11
CA ALA A 103 -5.04 -15.42 18.69
C ALA A 103 -5.96 -16.44 17.97
N ALA A 104 -5.39 -17.40 17.24
CA ALA A 104 -6.16 -18.48 16.63
C ALA A 104 -6.65 -19.52 17.65
N VAL A 105 -5.87 -19.86 18.68
CA VAL A 105 -6.32 -20.69 19.81
C VAL A 105 -7.54 -20.05 20.49
N ASP A 106 -7.53 -18.74 20.74
CA ASP A 106 -8.70 -18.03 21.30
C ASP A 106 -9.96 -18.16 20.40
N VAL A 107 -9.82 -18.00 19.08
CA VAL A 107 -10.94 -18.16 18.13
C VAL A 107 -11.57 -19.55 18.20
N PHE A 108 -10.74 -20.59 18.29
CA PHE A 108 -11.22 -21.97 18.38
C PHE A 108 -11.81 -22.29 19.76
N ALA A 109 -11.26 -21.71 20.83
CA ALA A 109 -11.84 -21.80 22.18
C ALA A 109 -13.25 -21.17 22.24
N GLU A 110 -13.47 -20.03 21.57
CA GLU A 110 -14.81 -19.43 21.43
C GLU A 110 -15.79 -20.31 20.62
N MET A 111 -15.29 -21.15 19.71
CA MET A 111 -16.07 -22.17 19.00
C MET A 111 -16.30 -23.46 19.82
N GLY A 112 -15.71 -23.58 21.01
CA GLY A 112 -15.76 -24.78 21.84
C GLY A 112 -14.89 -25.93 21.31
N VAL A 113 -13.83 -25.62 20.55
CA VAL A 113 -12.91 -26.60 19.94
C VAL A 113 -11.54 -26.50 20.61
N ASP A 114 -11.05 -27.62 21.14
CA ASP A 114 -9.76 -27.68 21.83
C ASP A 114 -8.59 -27.83 20.84
N VAL A 115 -7.70 -26.83 20.84
CA VAL A 115 -6.53 -26.72 19.97
C VAL A 115 -5.35 -26.11 20.72
N THR A 116 -4.13 -26.50 20.37
CA THR A 116 -2.89 -25.90 20.86
C THR A 116 -2.24 -25.04 19.78
N VAL A 117 -1.24 -24.23 20.16
CA VAL A 117 -0.44 -23.48 19.18
C VAL A 117 0.25 -24.40 18.16
N ASP A 118 0.61 -25.63 18.56
CA ASP A 118 1.31 -26.60 17.70
C ASP A 118 0.43 -27.09 16.54
N ASP A 119 -0.90 -27.15 16.72
CA ASP A 119 -1.84 -27.54 15.66
C ASP A 119 -1.75 -26.62 14.43
N PHE A 120 -1.35 -25.36 14.65
CA PHE A 120 -1.27 -24.33 13.61
C PHE A 120 0.09 -24.31 12.87
N ILE A 121 1.15 -24.88 13.45
CA ILE A 121 2.51 -24.86 12.87
C ILE A 121 2.52 -25.34 11.39
N PRO A 122 1.86 -26.45 11.01
CA PRO A 122 1.85 -26.95 9.62
C PRO A 122 1.16 -26.03 8.60
N PHE A 123 0.45 -24.99 9.05
CA PHE A 123 -0.30 -24.07 8.20
C PHE A 123 0.25 -22.64 8.21
N THR A 124 1.33 -22.38 8.96
CA THR A 124 2.00 -21.07 9.02
C THR A 124 2.52 -20.66 7.63
N GLY A 125 2.50 -19.36 7.31
CA GLY A 125 2.89 -18.82 6.00
C GLY A 125 1.91 -19.10 4.83
N THR A 126 0.86 -19.91 5.02
CA THR A 126 -0.11 -20.29 3.97
C THR A 126 -1.33 -19.35 3.82
N GLY A 127 -1.32 -18.22 4.55
CA GLY A 127 -2.38 -17.22 4.59
C GLY A 127 -3.56 -17.59 5.48
N GLU A 128 -4.26 -16.59 6.03
CA GLU A 128 -5.21 -16.78 7.15
C GLU A 128 -6.36 -17.75 6.84
N ALA A 129 -6.77 -17.84 5.57
CA ALA A 129 -7.81 -18.77 5.13
C ALA A 129 -7.43 -20.24 5.30
N ASN A 130 -6.19 -20.62 4.96
CA ASN A 130 -5.70 -21.99 5.14
C ASN A 130 -5.05 -22.20 6.52
N PHE A 131 -4.54 -21.14 7.16
CA PHE A 131 -4.11 -21.17 8.57
C PHE A 131 -5.24 -21.61 9.50
N LEU A 132 -6.39 -20.92 9.46
CA LEU A 132 -7.55 -21.26 10.28
C LEU A 132 -8.33 -22.46 9.70
N GLY A 133 -8.58 -22.47 8.38
CA GLY A 133 -9.33 -23.55 7.71
C GLY A 133 -8.62 -24.89 7.68
N GLY A 134 -7.29 -24.90 7.78
CA GLY A 134 -6.45 -26.09 7.90
C GLY A 134 -6.66 -26.81 9.23
N VAL A 135 -6.53 -26.08 10.34
CA VAL A 135 -6.81 -26.62 11.68
C VAL A 135 -8.28 -27.02 11.83
N ALA A 136 -9.22 -26.21 11.34
CA ALA A 136 -10.64 -26.55 11.36
C ALA A 136 -10.94 -27.89 10.65
N ARG A 137 -10.29 -28.14 9.52
CA ARG A 137 -10.40 -29.39 8.75
C ARG A 137 -9.78 -30.58 9.49
N VAL A 138 -8.61 -30.41 10.12
CA VAL A 138 -7.95 -31.48 10.91
C VAL A 138 -8.75 -31.83 12.17
N LYS A 139 -9.32 -30.82 12.86
CA LYS A 139 -10.11 -30.98 14.08
C LYS A 139 -11.57 -31.36 13.82
N GLY A 140 -12.01 -31.42 12.56
CA GLY A 140 -13.36 -31.83 12.17
C GLY A 140 -14.47 -30.83 12.56
N VAL A 141 -14.15 -29.54 12.58
CA VAL A 141 -15.09 -28.47 12.97
C VAL A 141 -16.22 -28.39 11.93
N LYS A 142 -17.46 -28.57 12.40
CA LYS A 142 -18.66 -28.51 11.56
C LYS A 142 -19.05 -27.06 11.28
N ASP A 143 -19.60 -26.81 10.09
CA ASP A 143 -20.13 -25.53 9.66
C ASP A 143 -19.14 -24.35 9.81
N PHE A 144 -17.83 -24.65 9.71
CA PHE A 144 -16.76 -23.66 9.86
C PHE A 144 -16.83 -22.60 8.75
N SER A 145 -17.05 -21.35 9.16
CA SER A 145 -17.04 -20.18 8.27
C SER A 145 -15.68 -19.51 8.32
N THR A 146 -14.87 -19.69 7.27
CA THR A 146 -13.54 -19.06 7.15
C THR A 146 -13.61 -17.55 7.32
N GLU A 147 -14.59 -16.88 6.70
CA GLU A 147 -14.74 -15.42 6.80
C GLU A 147 -15.06 -14.96 8.23
N SER A 148 -15.93 -15.68 8.94
CA SER A 148 -16.26 -15.37 10.33
C SER A 148 -15.08 -15.62 11.26
N ALA A 149 -14.34 -16.72 11.04
CA ALA A 149 -13.13 -17.07 11.78
C ALA A 149 -12.01 -16.04 11.55
N LYS A 150 -11.74 -15.66 10.30
CA LYS A 150 -10.76 -14.62 9.92
C LYS A 150 -11.11 -13.28 10.55
N LYS A 151 -12.38 -12.86 10.47
CA LYS A 151 -12.83 -11.61 11.11
C LYS A 151 -12.56 -11.65 12.63
N ARG A 152 -12.96 -12.73 13.31
CA ARG A 152 -12.79 -12.84 14.76
C ARG A 152 -11.30 -12.96 15.17
N PHE A 153 -10.52 -13.64 14.36
CA PHE A 153 -9.06 -13.70 14.47
C PHE A 153 -8.44 -12.30 14.44
N PHE A 154 -8.79 -11.45 13.46
CA PHE A 154 -8.27 -10.08 13.43
C PHE A 154 -8.77 -9.23 14.60
N GLU A 155 -10.03 -9.35 15.02
CA GLU A 155 -10.54 -8.65 16.22
C GLU A 155 -9.69 -8.96 17.47
N ILE A 156 -9.34 -10.24 17.70
CA ILE A 156 -8.52 -10.69 18.82
C ILE A 156 -7.04 -10.30 18.63
N TYR A 157 -6.50 -10.53 17.43
CA TYR A 157 -5.09 -10.32 17.12
C TYR A 157 -4.68 -8.84 17.22
N LEU A 158 -5.51 -7.93 16.69
CA LEU A 158 -5.28 -6.49 16.73
C LEU A 158 -5.41 -5.92 18.15
N ASP A 159 -6.35 -6.41 18.97
CA ASP A 159 -6.50 -5.94 20.34
C ASP A 159 -5.44 -6.52 21.30
N LYS A 160 -5.04 -7.78 21.15
CA LYS A 160 -4.09 -8.39 22.09
C LYS A 160 -2.62 -8.17 21.71
N TYR A 161 -2.28 -8.21 20.43
CA TYR A 161 -0.89 -8.40 19.99
C TYR A 161 -0.36 -7.31 19.04
N ALA A 162 -1.11 -6.97 17.99
CA ALA A 162 -0.66 -6.05 16.93
C ALA A 162 -1.05 -4.59 17.16
N LYS A 163 -0.87 -4.08 18.38
CA LYS A 163 -1.01 -2.64 18.67
C LYS A 163 0.19 -1.86 18.12
N PRO A 164 0.03 -0.61 17.63
CA PRO A 164 1.14 0.19 17.12
C PRO A 164 2.29 0.30 18.14
N ASN A 165 3.51 0.03 17.67
CA ASN A 165 4.73 -0.06 18.50
C ASN A 165 4.64 -1.06 19.68
N SER A 166 3.90 -2.17 19.57
CA SER A 166 3.90 -3.23 20.58
C SER A 166 5.22 -4.00 20.69
N GLY A 167 6.16 -3.78 19.76
CA GLY A 167 7.54 -4.28 19.86
C GLY A 167 7.76 -5.64 19.21
N ILE A 168 6.90 -6.04 18.26
CA ILE A 168 7.06 -7.31 17.53
C ILE A 168 8.11 -7.25 16.41
N GLY A 169 8.69 -6.10 16.09
CA GLY A 169 9.68 -5.96 15.01
C GLY A 169 10.99 -6.69 15.33
N PHE A 170 11.58 -7.39 14.37
CA PHE A 170 12.89 -8.01 14.57
C PHE A 170 14.00 -6.93 14.62
N PRO A 171 14.97 -7.05 15.55
CA PRO A 171 16.16 -6.20 15.54
C PRO A 171 16.89 -6.27 14.20
N GLY A 172 17.35 -5.12 13.69
CA GLY A 172 18.02 -5.03 12.39
C GLY A 172 17.07 -4.86 11.19
N ALA A 173 15.76 -5.09 11.34
CA ALA A 173 14.81 -4.97 10.21
C ALA A 173 14.72 -3.53 9.67
N LEU A 174 14.61 -2.53 10.55
CA LEU A 174 14.56 -1.12 10.16
C LEU A 174 15.90 -0.67 9.56
N GLU A 175 16.99 -1.09 10.19
CA GLU A 175 18.36 -0.79 9.79
C GLU A 175 18.63 -1.31 8.37
N LEU A 176 18.34 -2.58 8.10
CA LEU A 176 18.55 -3.19 6.78
C LEU A 176 17.66 -2.57 5.70
N ILE A 177 16.39 -2.25 6.00
CA ILE A 177 15.51 -1.51 5.09
C ILE A 177 16.13 -0.14 4.74
N MET A 178 16.65 0.58 5.74
CA MET A 178 17.30 1.87 5.53
C MET A 178 18.61 1.74 4.73
N GLU A 179 19.44 0.72 5.00
CA GLU A 179 20.64 0.42 4.21
C GLU A 179 20.30 0.16 2.74
N CYS A 180 19.27 -0.66 2.47
CA CYS A 180 18.80 -0.94 1.12
C CYS A 180 18.38 0.35 0.39
N LYS A 181 17.57 1.20 1.02
CA LYS A 181 17.12 2.47 0.41
C LYS A 181 18.28 3.46 0.23
N ASN A 182 19.22 3.51 1.17
CA ASN A 182 20.43 4.34 1.06
C ASN A 182 21.36 3.88 -0.07
N ALA A 183 21.40 2.58 -0.36
CA ALA A 183 22.08 1.99 -1.53
C ALA A 183 21.31 2.19 -2.85
N GLY A 184 20.15 2.88 -2.83
CA GLY A 184 19.31 3.12 -4.00
C GLY A 184 18.44 1.93 -4.44
N LEU A 185 18.34 0.88 -3.62
CA LEU A 185 17.47 -0.26 -3.88
C LEU A 185 16.01 0.12 -3.56
N LYS A 186 15.08 -0.39 -4.36
CA LYS A 186 13.67 -0.38 -4.00
C LYS A 186 13.39 -1.49 -2.99
N VAL A 187 12.45 -1.26 -2.07
CA VAL A 187 12.08 -2.23 -1.05
C VAL A 187 10.58 -2.48 -1.04
N ALA A 188 10.15 -3.73 -0.91
CA ALA A 188 8.74 -4.09 -0.86
C ALA A 188 8.45 -5.16 0.19
N VAL A 189 7.22 -5.14 0.73
CA VAL A 189 6.66 -6.25 1.50
C VAL A 189 5.89 -7.18 0.56
N ALA A 190 6.08 -8.49 0.72
CA ALA A 190 5.51 -9.53 -0.14
C ALA A 190 5.05 -10.73 0.72
N SER A 191 3.87 -10.61 1.33
CA SER A 191 3.36 -11.53 2.35
C SER A 191 2.11 -12.31 1.93
N SER A 192 2.01 -13.56 2.40
CA SER A 192 0.77 -14.38 2.31
C SER A 192 -0.31 -13.97 3.32
N ALA A 193 -0.09 -12.93 4.13
CA ALA A 193 -1.10 -12.40 5.04
C ALA A 193 -2.11 -11.48 4.35
N ASP A 194 -3.36 -11.47 4.83
CA ASP A 194 -4.36 -10.44 4.53
C ASP A 194 -3.84 -9.02 4.86
N ARG A 195 -4.27 -8.02 4.07
CA ARG A 195 -3.79 -6.64 4.18
C ARG A 195 -3.95 -6.03 5.57
N VAL A 196 -5.05 -6.37 6.25
CA VAL A 196 -5.36 -5.88 7.60
C VAL A 196 -4.29 -6.28 8.61
N LYS A 197 -3.78 -7.52 8.52
CA LYS A 197 -2.67 -7.99 9.35
C LYS A 197 -1.35 -7.38 8.91
N VAL A 198 -1.13 -7.19 7.60
CA VAL A 198 0.10 -6.57 7.08
C VAL A 198 0.28 -5.14 7.60
N ASP A 199 -0.73 -4.27 7.44
CA ASP A 199 -0.63 -2.89 7.90
C ASP A 199 -0.50 -2.81 9.44
N ALA A 200 -1.16 -3.71 10.18
CA ALA A 200 -1.06 -3.79 11.63
C ALA A 200 0.30 -4.28 12.13
N ASN A 201 0.88 -5.32 11.52
CA ASN A 201 2.17 -5.86 11.90
C ASN A 201 3.31 -4.87 11.60
N LEU A 202 3.23 -4.14 10.47
CA LEU A 202 4.14 -3.03 10.18
C LEU A 202 4.04 -1.92 11.24
N ALA A 203 2.82 -1.51 11.62
CA ALA A 203 2.63 -0.53 12.69
C ALA A 203 3.13 -1.02 14.07
N ALA A 204 2.91 -2.30 14.39
CA ALA A 204 3.34 -2.94 15.64
C ALA A 204 4.86 -3.14 15.73
N ALA A 205 5.50 -3.38 14.59
CA ALA A 205 6.95 -3.45 14.43
C ALA A 205 7.64 -2.07 14.41
N GLY A 206 6.89 -0.97 14.36
CA GLY A 206 7.46 0.38 14.23
C GLY A 206 8.04 0.67 12.84
N LEU A 207 7.54 0.00 11.80
CA LEU A 207 7.95 0.13 10.41
C LEU A 207 6.87 0.90 9.61
N PRO A 208 7.00 2.22 9.38
CA PRO A 208 6.00 2.96 8.62
C PRO A 208 5.83 2.42 7.19
N VAL A 209 4.58 2.29 6.74
CA VAL A 209 4.23 1.88 5.36
C VAL A 209 4.97 2.72 4.29
N SER A 210 5.28 3.98 4.58
CA SER A 210 6.04 4.88 3.71
C SER A 210 7.52 4.50 3.50
N LEU A 211 8.05 3.53 4.25
CA LEU A 211 9.37 2.94 3.96
C LEU A 211 9.33 2.09 2.68
N PHE A 212 8.19 1.50 2.33
CA PHE A 212 8.09 0.52 1.26
C PHE A 212 7.60 1.14 -0.05
N ASP A 213 8.32 0.84 -1.14
CA ASP A 213 8.00 1.30 -2.49
C ASP A 213 6.84 0.48 -3.11
N ALA A 214 6.56 -0.72 -2.56
CA ALA A 214 5.34 -1.49 -2.77
C ALA A 214 5.00 -2.37 -1.55
N ILE A 215 3.70 -2.69 -1.39
CA ILE A 215 3.22 -3.71 -0.44
C ILE A 215 2.28 -4.64 -1.20
N VAL A 216 2.52 -5.94 -1.08
CA VAL A 216 1.74 -7.02 -1.69
C VAL A 216 1.27 -7.97 -0.59
N SER A 217 -0.05 -8.17 -0.51
CA SER A 217 -0.75 -8.99 0.48
C SER A 217 -1.65 -10.02 -0.21
N ALA A 218 -2.13 -11.03 0.53
CA ALA A 218 -2.86 -12.17 -0.02
C ALA A 218 -4.20 -11.83 -0.68
N ASP A 219 -4.86 -10.74 -0.30
CA ASP A 219 -6.22 -10.38 -0.74
C ASP A 219 -6.34 -10.18 -2.26
N ALA A 220 -5.22 -10.04 -2.96
CA ALA A 220 -5.13 -9.85 -4.41
C ALA A 220 -4.84 -11.15 -5.20
N PHE A 221 -4.72 -12.32 -4.55
CA PHE A 221 -4.26 -13.56 -5.20
C PHE A 221 -5.13 -14.78 -4.86
N GLU A 222 -5.38 -15.62 -5.85
CA GLU A 222 -5.98 -16.95 -5.67
C GLU A 222 -4.92 -17.98 -5.20
N ASN A 223 -3.69 -17.86 -5.70
CA ASN A 223 -2.57 -18.73 -5.34
C ASN A 223 -1.58 -17.98 -4.43
N LEU A 224 -1.41 -18.47 -3.20
CA LEU A 224 -0.42 -17.97 -2.24
C LEU A 224 0.86 -18.82 -2.30
N LYS A 225 1.89 -18.44 -1.53
CA LYS A 225 3.14 -19.21 -1.40
C LYS A 225 2.81 -20.69 -1.10
N PRO A 226 3.35 -21.68 -1.85
CA PRO A 226 4.56 -21.63 -2.69
C PRO A 226 4.38 -21.18 -4.15
N ALA A 227 3.21 -20.66 -4.54
CA ALA A 227 3.06 -20.06 -5.87
C ALA A 227 3.86 -18.75 -5.99
N PRO A 228 4.43 -18.43 -7.18
CA PRO A 228 5.30 -17.27 -7.37
C PRO A 228 4.56 -15.92 -7.43
N ASP A 229 3.23 -15.94 -7.53
CA ASP A 229 2.33 -14.84 -7.89
C ASP A 229 2.60 -13.55 -7.08
N ILE A 230 2.76 -13.67 -5.75
CA ILE A 230 3.05 -12.55 -4.83
C ILE A 230 4.37 -11.87 -5.17
N PHE A 231 5.45 -12.64 -5.42
CA PHE A 231 6.76 -12.08 -5.72
C PHE A 231 6.84 -11.51 -7.14
N LEU A 232 6.18 -12.15 -8.12
CA LEU A 232 6.04 -11.61 -9.48
C LEU A 232 5.28 -10.28 -9.48
N ALA A 233 4.22 -10.16 -8.68
CA ALA A 233 3.49 -8.91 -8.50
C ALA A 233 4.32 -7.83 -7.79
N ALA A 234 5.12 -8.20 -6.77
CA ALA A 234 6.00 -7.25 -6.10
C ALA A 234 7.08 -6.69 -7.05
N SER A 235 7.77 -7.56 -7.79
CA SER A 235 8.71 -7.18 -8.88
C SER A 235 8.05 -6.24 -9.90
N LYS A 236 6.85 -6.59 -10.39
CA LYS A 236 6.07 -5.78 -11.33
C LYS A 236 5.68 -4.40 -10.77
N ASN A 237 5.23 -4.34 -9.52
CA ASN A 237 4.80 -3.10 -8.86
C ASN A 237 5.99 -2.14 -8.64
N LEU A 238 7.17 -2.69 -8.31
CA LEU A 238 8.41 -1.91 -8.25
C LEU A 238 8.89 -1.47 -9.64
N GLY A 239 8.56 -2.24 -10.68
CA GLY A 239 9.13 -2.07 -12.02
C GLY A 239 10.63 -2.39 -12.00
N VAL A 240 10.95 -3.60 -11.55
CA VAL A 240 12.29 -4.19 -11.48
C VAL A 240 12.17 -5.66 -11.89
N ASP A 241 13.01 -6.12 -12.80
CA ASP A 241 12.97 -7.49 -13.30
C ASP A 241 13.29 -8.50 -12.17
N THR A 242 12.72 -9.70 -12.25
CA THR A 242 12.85 -10.75 -11.21
C THR A 242 14.31 -11.14 -10.95
N ASN A 243 15.13 -11.15 -12.00
CA ASN A 243 16.56 -11.42 -11.90
C ASN A 243 17.36 -10.32 -11.18
N GLU A 244 16.86 -9.09 -11.06
CA GLU A 244 17.44 -7.99 -10.28
C GLU A 244 16.86 -7.87 -8.86
N CYS A 245 15.93 -8.75 -8.49
CA CYS A 245 15.36 -8.82 -7.15
C CYS A 245 16.14 -9.79 -6.24
N ILE A 246 16.09 -9.52 -4.94
CA ILE A 246 16.43 -10.46 -3.85
C ILE A 246 15.18 -10.64 -2.98
N VAL A 247 14.81 -11.88 -2.66
CA VAL A 247 13.81 -12.19 -1.61
C VAL A 247 14.51 -12.41 -0.27
N ILE A 248 13.91 -11.95 0.82
CA ILE A 248 14.27 -12.35 2.19
C ILE A 248 13.06 -13.07 2.82
N GLU A 249 13.29 -14.28 3.33
CA GLU A 249 12.25 -15.27 3.68
C GLU A 249 12.66 -16.17 4.84
N ASP A 250 11.71 -16.74 5.57
CA ASP A 250 11.89 -17.57 6.77
C ASP A 250 11.24 -18.96 6.65
N ALA A 251 10.41 -19.17 5.62
CA ALA A 251 9.56 -20.33 5.48
C ALA A 251 9.82 -21.11 4.18
N LEU A 252 9.72 -22.43 4.25
CA LEU A 252 9.98 -23.33 3.12
C LEU A 252 9.11 -22.99 1.89
N ALA A 253 7.84 -22.65 2.10
CA ALA A 253 6.90 -22.29 1.04
C ALA A 253 7.32 -20.99 0.33
N GLY A 254 7.88 -20.02 1.05
CA GLY A 254 8.32 -18.76 0.45
C GLY A 254 9.63 -18.87 -0.31
N VAL A 255 10.61 -19.63 0.19
CA VAL A 255 11.82 -19.95 -0.58
C VAL A 255 11.45 -20.72 -1.87
N GLN A 256 10.45 -21.61 -1.82
CA GLN A 256 9.89 -22.27 -3.02
C GLN A 256 9.23 -21.28 -3.98
N ALA A 257 8.44 -20.31 -3.49
CA ALA A 257 7.83 -19.27 -4.31
C ALA A 257 8.87 -18.34 -4.97
N ALA A 258 9.92 -17.95 -4.25
CA ALA A 258 11.03 -17.15 -4.78
C ALA A 258 11.73 -17.89 -5.94
N LYS A 259 12.02 -19.17 -5.73
CA LYS A 259 12.60 -20.07 -6.75
C LYS A 259 11.69 -20.25 -7.96
N ALA A 260 10.38 -20.39 -7.76
CA ALA A 260 9.39 -20.48 -8.82
C ALA A 260 9.22 -19.16 -9.60
N ALA A 261 9.54 -18.01 -8.98
CA ALA A 261 9.58 -16.69 -9.61
C ALA A 261 10.94 -16.37 -10.29
N GLU A 262 11.89 -17.31 -10.25
CA GLU A 262 13.29 -17.13 -10.70
C GLU A 262 14.03 -16.00 -9.95
N ILE A 263 13.65 -15.72 -8.70
CA ILE A 263 14.27 -14.71 -7.83
C ILE A 263 15.24 -15.38 -6.85
N ARG A 264 16.40 -14.75 -6.65
CA ARG A 264 17.39 -15.14 -5.63
C ARG A 264 16.83 -14.93 -4.24
N CYS A 265 16.97 -15.92 -3.35
CA CYS A 265 16.44 -15.87 -1.99
C CYS A 265 17.57 -15.94 -0.95
N ILE A 266 17.56 -15.05 0.04
CA ILE A 266 18.32 -15.17 1.30
C ILE A 266 17.30 -15.64 2.34
N ALA A 267 17.57 -16.76 3.02
CA ALA A 267 16.67 -17.26 4.06
C ALA A 267 17.16 -16.90 5.47
N VAL A 268 16.24 -16.80 6.42
CA VAL A 268 16.52 -16.61 7.86
C VAL A 268 15.94 -17.76 8.68
N THR A 269 16.62 -18.19 9.75
CA THR A 269 16.19 -19.34 10.59
C THR A 269 15.29 -18.94 11.77
N THR A 270 14.46 -17.92 11.60
CA THR A 270 13.57 -17.39 12.64
C THR A 270 12.37 -18.29 12.91
N SER A 271 11.87 -18.99 11.88
CA SER A 271 10.69 -19.87 11.97
C SER A 271 10.98 -21.34 11.64
N LEU A 272 12.01 -21.61 10.83
CA LEU A 272 12.48 -22.97 10.48
C LEU A 272 13.99 -23.12 10.71
N ASP A 273 14.43 -24.35 10.94
CA ASP A 273 15.86 -24.66 11.00
C ASP A 273 16.54 -24.63 9.61
N GLU A 274 17.88 -24.59 9.63
CA GLU A 274 18.71 -24.52 8.44
C GLU A 274 18.51 -25.74 7.52
N ASP A 275 18.39 -26.95 8.10
CA ASP A 275 18.18 -28.20 7.36
C ASP A 275 16.83 -28.24 6.63
N ALA A 276 15.77 -27.69 7.22
CA ALA A 276 14.46 -27.53 6.59
C ALA A 276 14.52 -26.55 5.42
N LEU A 277 15.10 -25.36 5.63
CA LEU A 277 15.19 -24.31 4.60
C LEU A 277 16.07 -24.74 3.42
N GLN A 278 17.15 -25.47 3.68
CA GLN A 278 18.09 -25.95 2.65
C GLN A 278 17.41 -26.86 1.61
N GLN A 279 16.28 -27.50 1.94
CA GLN A 279 15.49 -28.32 1.00
C GLN A 279 14.94 -27.52 -0.18
N ALA A 280 14.61 -26.24 -0.01
CA ALA A 280 14.22 -25.37 -1.11
C ALA A 280 15.42 -24.79 -1.89
N SER A 281 16.63 -24.87 -1.31
CA SER A 281 17.89 -24.33 -1.83
C SER A 281 17.87 -22.80 -1.97
N PRO A 282 17.77 -22.05 -0.86
CA PRO A 282 18.06 -20.61 -0.86
C PRO A 282 19.54 -20.39 -1.24
N VAL A 283 19.88 -19.16 -1.59
CA VAL A 283 21.24 -18.80 -2.01
C VAL A 283 22.18 -18.71 -0.81
N PHE A 284 21.70 -18.13 0.30
CA PHE A 284 22.33 -18.15 1.61
C PHE A 284 21.29 -18.30 2.70
N ILE A 285 21.74 -18.75 3.87
CA ILE A 285 20.97 -18.75 5.11
C ILE A 285 21.68 -17.83 6.11
N ARG A 286 20.92 -17.06 6.87
CA ARG A 286 21.34 -16.27 8.05
C ARG A 286 20.46 -16.68 9.24
N LYS A 287 20.85 -16.30 10.45
CA LYS A 287 20.07 -16.67 11.63
C LYS A 287 18.82 -15.78 11.76
N ASP A 288 18.98 -14.47 11.62
CA ASP A 288 17.88 -13.52 11.56
C ASP A 288 18.19 -12.35 10.60
N ILE A 289 17.25 -11.43 10.42
CA ILE A 289 17.37 -10.30 9.49
C ILE A 289 18.50 -9.34 9.86
N GLY A 290 18.89 -9.26 11.15
CA GLY A 290 20.02 -8.44 11.61
C GLY A 290 21.39 -9.00 11.24
N ASP A 291 21.47 -10.29 10.89
CA ASP A 291 22.67 -10.95 10.38
C ASP A 291 22.81 -10.83 8.84
N ILE A 292 21.87 -10.19 8.14
CA ILE A 292 21.98 -9.90 6.71
C ILE A 292 22.63 -8.53 6.51
N SER A 293 23.73 -8.48 5.77
CA SER A 293 24.40 -7.24 5.39
C SER A 293 24.00 -6.76 3.99
N ILE A 294 24.16 -5.46 3.71
CA ILE A 294 24.02 -4.92 2.34
C ILE A 294 24.97 -5.59 1.33
N ASN A 295 26.10 -6.18 1.77
CA ASN A 295 27.01 -6.93 0.91
C ASN A 295 26.50 -8.34 0.56
N ASP A 296 25.71 -8.97 1.43
CA ASP A 296 25.01 -10.21 1.12
C ASP A 296 24.00 -9.98 -0.01
N ILE A 297 23.31 -8.83 0.04
CA ILE A 297 22.34 -8.40 -0.95
C ILE A 297 23.03 -8.01 -2.27
N LEU A 298 23.99 -7.08 -2.25
CA LEU A 298 24.58 -6.49 -3.46
C LEU A 298 25.63 -7.37 -4.16
N TYR A 299 26.35 -8.22 -3.43
CA TYR A 299 27.52 -8.94 -3.94
C TYR A 299 27.50 -10.45 -3.64
N GLY A 300 26.46 -10.94 -2.97
CA GLY A 300 26.32 -12.35 -2.64
C GLY A 300 27.31 -12.82 -1.58
N GLY A 301 27.57 -11.98 -0.57
CA GLY A 301 28.32 -12.39 0.62
C GLY A 301 29.77 -12.81 0.35
N SER A 302 30.36 -12.34 -0.76
CA SER A 302 31.75 -12.67 -1.12
C SER A 302 32.71 -12.31 0.01
N ASN A 303 33.55 -13.27 0.43
CA ASN A 303 34.55 -13.14 1.50
C ASN A 303 35.65 -12.10 1.19
N ALA A 304 35.27 -10.82 1.25
CA ALA A 304 36.13 -9.67 0.99
C ALA A 304 36.17 -8.72 2.20
N TYR A 305 36.18 -9.24 3.44
CA TYR A 305 36.75 -8.58 4.63
C TYR A 305 37.04 -9.60 5.75
N HIS A 306 37.96 -10.53 5.50
CA HIS A 306 38.62 -11.27 6.57
C HIS A 306 40.03 -10.72 6.77
N ASN A 307 40.15 -9.60 7.51
CA ASN A 307 41.26 -9.32 8.42
C ASN A 307 41.05 -8.01 9.21
N GLU A 308 41.63 -7.98 10.42
CA GLU A 308 41.74 -6.83 11.34
C GLU A 308 40.49 -6.36 12.11
N ARG A 309 39.91 -7.26 12.93
CA ARG A 309 39.55 -6.88 14.31
C ARG A 309 39.72 -7.98 15.35
N THR A 310 40.85 -8.68 15.30
CA THR A 310 41.20 -9.72 16.29
C THR A 310 42.47 -9.39 17.07
N GLU A 311 42.71 -8.12 17.40
CA GLU A 311 43.78 -7.74 18.34
C GLU A 311 43.59 -6.34 18.97
N ASN A 312 42.45 -6.06 19.63
CA ASN A 312 42.39 -5.00 20.66
C ASN A 312 41.17 -5.07 21.61
N THR A 313 40.89 -6.25 22.17
CA THR A 313 39.93 -6.39 23.30
C THR A 313 40.40 -7.38 24.37
N LYS A 314 41.70 -7.39 24.62
CA LYS A 314 42.30 -7.92 25.86
C LYS A 314 43.02 -6.79 26.59
N ASN A 315 42.25 -5.86 27.16
CA ASN A 315 42.60 -5.11 28.37
C ASN A 315 41.41 -4.26 28.84
N ILE A 316 41.39 -3.99 30.16
CA ILE A 316 40.39 -3.15 30.85
C ILE A 316 38.98 -3.78 30.94
N SER A 317 38.93 -5.01 31.43
CA SER A 317 37.83 -5.46 32.30
C SER A 317 38.26 -5.36 33.77
N SER A 318 38.57 -4.15 34.25
CA SER A 318 38.84 -3.89 35.67
C SER A 318 38.78 -2.40 36.01
N LEU A 319 37.64 -1.92 36.50
CA LEU A 319 37.47 -1.35 37.84
C LEU A 319 35.97 -1.03 38.03
N GLY A 320 35.39 -1.46 39.14
CA GLY A 320 33.96 -1.28 39.41
C GLY A 320 33.64 -0.12 40.35
N ASN A 321 32.34 0.12 40.49
CA ASN A 321 31.67 0.74 41.65
C ASN A 321 32.25 2.03 42.27
N ALA A 322 31.60 3.16 41.98
CA ALA A 322 31.07 4.03 43.05
C ALA A 322 29.88 4.86 42.52
N SER A 323 28.93 5.16 43.42
CA SER A 323 27.79 6.07 43.16
C SER A 323 28.13 7.52 43.58
N PRO A 324 27.28 8.52 43.26
CA PRO A 324 27.70 9.91 43.12
C PRO A 324 27.60 10.73 44.41
N GLU A 325 28.26 11.90 44.47
CA GLU A 325 27.73 13.10 45.14
C GLU A 325 28.52 14.41 44.84
N ILE A 326 27.77 15.52 44.72
CA ILE A 326 28.03 16.86 45.30
C ILE A 326 29.07 17.85 44.70
N LEU A 327 28.48 18.93 44.15
CA LEU A 327 28.77 20.38 44.23
C LEU A 327 30.10 21.01 43.76
N ASN A 328 29.89 22.20 43.19
CA ASN A 328 30.75 23.39 43.12
C ASN A 328 32.06 23.26 42.31
N GLY A 329 32.37 24.17 41.38
CA GLY A 329 31.80 25.48 41.08
C GLY A 329 32.84 26.58 41.26
N ALA A 330 32.71 27.67 40.48
CA ALA A 330 33.62 28.82 40.47
C ALA A 330 35.06 28.51 39.95
N THR A 331 35.77 29.41 39.25
CA THR A 331 35.42 30.72 38.67
C THR A 331 36.48 31.09 37.64
N ASN A 332 36.04 31.81 36.60
CA ASN A 332 36.62 33.02 35.98
C ASN A 332 38.13 33.22 35.73
N ALA A 333 38.34 34.23 34.87
CA ALA A 333 39.56 35.00 34.67
C ALA A 333 40.62 34.24 33.84
N GLU A 334 40.72 34.55 32.55
CA GLU A 334 41.51 35.70 32.05
C GLU A 334 43.01 35.45 32.30
N SER A 335 43.91 35.61 31.34
CA SER A 335 43.88 36.07 29.96
C SER A 335 45.37 36.13 29.54
N VAL A 336 45.62 36.67 28.35
CA VAL A 336 46.90 37.20 27.84
C VAL A 336 47.59 36.32 26.80
N GLU A 337 47.62 36.91 25.60
CA GLU A 337 48.42 36.61 24.42
C GLU A 337 49.92 36.63 24.80
N ASN A 338 50.91 36.18 24.03
CA ASN A 338 51.06 36.22 22.58
C ASN A 338 52.39 35.50 22.28
N THR A 339 52.52 34.78 21.16
CA THR A 339 53.79 34.74 20.39
C THR A 339 53.59 34.00 19.07
N ASN A 340 53.89 34.67 17.96
CA ASN A 340 53.88 34.07 16.63
C ASN A 340 55.07 33.14 16.41
N SER A 341 54.87 32.02 15.71
CA SER A 341 55.89 31.47 14.81
C SER A 341 55.32 30.73 13.60
N SER A 342 55.85 31.11 12.43
CA SER A 342 55.93 30.35 11.17
C SER A 342 54.70 29.59 10.61
N SER A 343 54.18 30.17 9.54
CA SER A 343 53.28 29.59 8.52
C SER A 343 53.57 28.15 8.06
N SER A 344 52.48 27.41 7.84
CA SER A 344 52.29 26.57 6.65
C SER A 344 50.91 26.85 6.05
N LYS A 345 50.74 26.66 4.73
CA LYS A 345 49.52 27.05 4.00
C LYS A 345 48.56 25.87 3.87
N ASP A 346 47.30 26.08 4.24
CA ASP A 346 46.17 25.33 3.68
C ASP A 346 45.03 26.30 3.32
N GLN A 347 44.65 26.34 2.03
CA GLN A 347 43.59 27.22 1.54
C GLN A 347 42.23 26.52 1.60
N GLY A 348 41.61 26.54 2.77
CA GLY A 348 40.18 26.25 2.92
C GLY A 348 39.32 27.40 2.36
N LEU A 349 38.30 27.06 1.55
CA LEU A 349 37.42 28.04 0.90
C LEU A 349 36.42 28.66 1.90
N LEU A 350 36.82 29.73 2.59
CA LEU A 350 35.97 30.46 3.54
C LEU A 350 34.95 31.37 2.82
N GLY A 351 33.79 30.81 2.48
CA GLY A 351 32.62 31.57 2.03
C GLY A 351 32.01 32.44 3.13
N SER A 352 31.46 33.61 2.77
CA SER A 352 30.82 34.51 3.75
C SER A 352 29.54 33.89 4.31
N ARG A 353 29.16 34.22 5.55
CA ARG A 353 27.90 33.76 6.17
C ARG A 353 26.65 34.09 5.33
N ARG A 354 26.70 35.14 4.50
CA ARG A 354 25.60 35.49 3.56
C ARG A 354 25.50 34.53 2.38
N ASP A 355 26.62 33.97 1.93
CA ASP A 355 26.68 32.98 0.86
C ASP A 355 26.22 31.62 1.38
N ILE A 356 26.65 31.23 2.58
CA ILE A 356 26.17 30.00 3.25
C ILE A 356 24.64 30.02 3.42
N LEU A 357 24.05 31.16 3.78
CA LEU A 357 22.58 31.31 3.86
C LEU A 357 21.89 31.27 2.49
N ARG A 358 22.49 31.84 1.43
CA ARG A 358 21.95 31.81 0.06
C ARG A 358 22.04 30.42 -0.57
N TYR A 359 23.20 29.76 -0.49
CA TYR A 359 23.38 28.41 -1.03
C TYR A 359 22.73 27.34 -0.15
N GLY A 360 22.61 27.55 1.16
CA GLY A 360 21.84 26.66 2.06
C GLY A 360 20.34 26.69 1.75
N SER A 361 19.74 27.87 1.59
CA SER A 361 18.33 27.99 1.20
C SER A 361 18.07 27.49 -0.22
N LEU A 362 19.00 27.70 -1.16
CA LEU A 362 18.92 27.14 -2.50
C LEU A 362 19.08 25.61 -2.49
N GLY A 363 19.96 25.07 -1.65
CA GLY A 363 20.15 23.63 -1.44
C GLY A 363 18.93 22.95 -0.82
N ILE A 364 18.26 23.60 0.13
CA ILE A 364 16.96 23.15 0.66
C ILE A 364 15.91 23.16 -0.45
N ALA A 365 15.81 24.22 -1.24
CA ALA A 365 14.87 24.29 -2.36
C ALA A 365 15.13 23.21 -3.43
N PHE A 366 16.39 22.95 -3.78
CA PHE A 366 16.77 21.85 -4.66
C PHE A 366 16.51 20.48 -4.03
N SER A 367 16.72 20.30 -2.72
CA SER A 367 16.41 19.06 -2.00
C SER A 367 14.91 18.79 -1.99
N CYS A 368 14.06 19.80 -1.73
CA CYS A 368 12.61 19.69 -1.84
C CYS A 368 12.15 19.42 -3.30
N LEU A 369 12.82 20.02 -4.29
CA LEU A 369 12.54 19.76 -5.71
C LEU A 369 12.96 18.33 -6.12
N PHE A 370 14.12 17.85 -5.69
CA PHE A 370 14.55 16.46 -5.88
C PHE A 370 13.65 15.48 -5.13
N PHE A 371 13.18 15.82 -3.92
CA PHE A 371 12.24 15.02 -3.15
C PHE A 371 10.88 14.92 -3.87
N THR A 372 10.34 16.02 -4.40
CA THR A 372 9.06 16.01 -5.14
C THR A 372 9.18 15.31 -6.49
N ILE A 373 10.31 15.44 -7.19
CA ILE A 373 10.57 14.70 -8.44
C ILE A 373 10.80 13.20 -8.15
N GLY A 374 11.55 12.86 -7.10
CA GLY A 374 11.81 11.47 -6.69
C GLY A 374 10.55 10.74 -6.19
N ASN A 375 9.67 11.45 -5.49
CA ASN A 375 8.38 10.93 -5.01
C ASN A 375 7.22 11.17 -5.98
N TRP A 376 7.47 11.39 -7.28
CA TRP A 376 6.42 11.66 -8.27
C TRP A 376 5.34 10.57 -8.30
N LYS A 377 5.69 9.29 -8.09
CA LYS A 377 4.73 8.18 -7.98
C LYS A 377 3.79 8.29 -6.77
N ALA A 378 4.21 8.90 -5.66
CA ALA A 378 3.33 9.19 -4.53
C ALA A 378 2.41 10.38 -4.83
N MET A 379 2.90 11.37 -5.57
CA MET A 379 2.10 12.53 -6.00
C MET A 379 1.20 12.27 -7.21
N GLN A 380 1.34 11.14 -7.93
CA GLN A 380 0.59 10.89 -9.18
C GLN A 380 -0.94 10.91 -9.00
N PHE A 381 -1.41 10.63 -7.77
CA PHE A 381 -2.82 10.66 -7.38
C PHE A 381 -3.24 12.00 -6.76
N ALA A 382 -2.30 12.85 -6.35
CA ALA A 382 -2.63 14.16 -5.81
C ALA A 382 -2.96 15.11 -6.98
N SER A 383 -4.23 15.51 -7.12
CA SER A 383 -4.63 16.47 -8.16
C SER A 383 -3.74 17.72 -8.10
N PRO A 384 -3.26 18.27 -9.23
CA PRO A 384 -2.54 19.55 -9.23
C PRO A 384 -3.35 20.69 -8.59
N LYS A 385 -4.68 20.67 -8.70
CA LYS A 385 -5.56 21.58 -7.96
C LYS A 385 -5.61 21.27 -6.47
N GLY A 386 -5.62 20.00 -6.08
CA GLY A 386 -5.59 19.56 -4.67
C GLY A 386 -4.27 19.94 -3.97
N LEU A 387 -3.14 19.74 -4.64
CA LEU A 387 -1.81 20.21 -4.20
C LEU A 387 -1.78 21.73 -4.07
N LEU A 388 -2.30 22.46 -5.06
CA LEU A 388 -2.38 23.92 -5.00
C LEU A 388 -3.26 24.40 -3.85
N ASN A 389 -4.43 23.80 -3.63
CA ASN A 389 -5.32 24.11 -2.50
C ASN A 389 -4.62 23.89 -1.16
N PHE A 390 -3.93 22.76 -1.00
CA PHE A 390 -3.14 22.45 0.19
C PHE A 390 -2.02 23.48 0.43
N LEU A 391 -1.26 23.84 -0.61
CA LEU A 391 -0.12 24.76 -0.51
C LEU A 391 -0.52 26.24 -0.34
N THR A 392 -1.67 26.65 -0.88
CA THR A 392 -2.15 28.05 -0.82
C THR A 392 -3.03 28.35 0.40
N GLY A 393 -3.31 27.35 1.25
CA GLY A 393 -4.34 27.47 2.28
C GLY A 393 -5.74 27.65 1.68
N GLY A 394 -5.95 27.20 0.45
CA GLY A 394 -7.21 27.32 -0.27
C GLY A 394 -8.32 26.61 0.48
N ASN A 395 -9.31 27.39 0.92
CA ASN A 395 -10.46 27.04 1.77
C ASN A 395 -11.16 25.68 1.46
N SER A 396 -10.60 24.56 1.93
CA SER A 396 -11.31 23.28 2.07
C SER A 396 -10.84 22.33 3.18
N SER A 397 -9.76 22.61 3.92
CA SER A 397 -9.24 21.72 4.99
C SER A 397 -9.85 21.92 6.39
N ILE A 398 -11.06 22.48 6.50
CA ILE A 398 -11.70 22.87 7.77
C ILE A 398 -12.04 21.68 8.69
N PHE A 399 -12.03 20.45 8.17
CA PHE A 399 -12.33 19.23 8.93
C PHE A 399 -11.11 18.37 9.28
N ALA A 400 -9.89 18.90 9.15
CA ALA A 400 -8.70 18.25 9.69
C ALA A 400 -8.87 17.93 11.18
N THR A 401 -8.57 16.69 11.57
CA THR A 401 -8.88 16.13 12.89
C THR A 401 -7.93 16.63 13.98
N ASN A 402 -8.20 17.81 14.52
CA ASN A 402 -7.66 18.22 15.81
C ASN A 402 -8.46 17.54 16.94
N GLU A 403 -7.97 16.40 17.43
CA GLU A 403 -8.48 15.79 18.66
C GLU A 403 -8.18 16.71 19.85
N GLY A 404 -9.22 17.38 20.35
CA GLY A 404 -9.11 18.32 21.47
C GLY A 404 -10.11 19.49 21.41
N GLU A 405 -10.64 19.84 20.24
CA GLU A 405 -11.58 20.96 20.14
C GLU A 405 -13.03 20.61 20.55
N SER A 406 -13.59 21.47 21.40
CA SER A 406 -15.00 21.45 21.80
C SER A 406 -15.95 21.45 20.58
N LEU A 407 -17.05 20.71 20.72
CA LEU A 407 -18.18 20.70 19.77
C LEU A 407 -18.65 22.13 19.43
N SER A 408 -18.61 23.06 20.38
CA SER A 408 -18.99 24.46 20.16
C SER A 408 -18.05 25.19 19.19
N SER A 409 -16.74 24.94 19.27
CA SER A 409 -15.71 25.59 18.46
C SER A 409 -15.83 25.16 17.00
N ARG A 410 -15.93 23.85 16.76
CA ARG A 410 -16.15 23.27 15.42
C ARG A 410 -17.46 23.77 14.81
N VAL A 411 -18.53 23.88 15.59
CA VAL A 411 -19.81 24.46 15.13
C VAL A 411 -19.69 25.95 14.79
N GLN A 412 -18.89 26.73 15.52
CA GLN A 412 -18.62 28.13 15.21
C GLN A 412 -17.74 28.29 13.96
N GLN A 413 -16.76 27.41 13.75
CA GLN A 413 -15.91 27.41 12.55
C GLN A 413 -16.72 27.10 11.28
N ILE A 414 -17.64 26.13 11.35
CA ILE A 414 -18.62 25.86 10.28
C ILE A 414 -19.52 27.08 10.02
N LYS A 415 -20.05 27.72 11.08
CA LYS A 415 -20.86 28.94 10.94
C LYS A 415 -20.09 30.09 10.29
N LYS A 416 -18.83 30.27 10.67
CA LYS A 416 -17.95 31.30 10.09
C LYS A 416 -17.69 31.01 8.60
N TYR A 417 -17.36 29.76 8.25
CA TYR A 417 -17.18 29.38 6.84
C TYR A 417 -18.43 29.62 6.00
N LEU A 418 -19.61 29.26 6.50
CA LEU A 418 -20.88 29.51 5.82
C LEU A 418 -21.18 31.03 5.67
N ALA A 419 -20.83 31.85 6.66
CA ALA A 419 -20.98 33.31 6.59
C ALA A 419 -19.95 33.98 5.63
N ASP A 420 -18.70 33.53 5.63
CA ASP A 420 -17.65 33.96 4.69
C ASP A 420 -18.02 33.52 3.24
N PHE A 421 -18.78 32.42 3.10
CA PHE A 421 -19.33 31.89 1.85
C PHE A 421 -20.59 32.64 1.36
N GLU A 422 -21.39 33.19 2.27
CA GLU A 422 -22.54 34.06 1.96
C GLU A 422 -22.10 35.47 1.53
N THR A 423 -20.90 35.93 1.92
CA THR A 423 -20.41 37.30 1.73
C THR A 423 -19.52 37.54 0.49
N GLY A 424 -19.29 36.53 -0.34
CA GLY A 424 -18.76 36.74 -1.71
C GLY A 424 -17.45 36.04 -2.08
N GLY A 425 -17.03 35.00 -1.35
CA GLY A 425 -15.91 34.15 -1.79
C GLY A 425 -16.15 33.47 -3.15
N SER A 426 -15.09 33.30 -3.95
CA SER A 426 -15.16 32.67 -5.28
C SER A 426 -15.77 31.26 -5.19
N ALA A 427 -16.92 31.06 -5.83
CA ALA A 427 -17.73 29.86 -5.70
C ALA A 427 -17.21 28.73 -6.60
N THR A 428 -16.62 27.70 -6.01
CA THR A 428 -16.34 26.45 -6.74
C THR A 428 -17.65 25.72 -7.03
N TYR A 429 -17.98 25.58 -8.31
CA TYR A 429 -19.08 24.74 -8.80
C TYR A 429 -18.55 23.38 -9.21
N VAL A 430 -19.38 22.36 -9.06
CA VAL A 430 -19.09 21.01 -9.57
C VAL A 430 -19.06 21.03 -11.11
N PRO A 431 -18.08 20.38 -11.77
CA PRO A 431 -18.12 20.19 -13.21
C PRO A 431 -19.26 19.23 -13.59
N GLU A 432 -19.80 19.39 -14.80
CA GLU A 432 -20.77 18.44 -15.35
C GLU A 432 -20.08 17.10 -15.69
N PHE A 433 -20.79 15.98 -15.53
CA PHE A 433 -20.23 14.66 -15.85
C PHE A 433 -19.90 14.56 -17.35
N PRO A 434 -18.69 14.10 -17.75
CA PRO A 434 -18.36 13.88 -19.14
C PRO A 434 -19.31 12.88 -19.80
N ARG A 435 -19.85 13.24 -20.97
CA ARG A 435 -20.89 12.47 -21.69
C ARG A 435 -20.51 11.04 -22.11
N LYS A 436 -19.24 10.66 -21.95
CA LYS A 436 -18.68 9.35 -22.34
C LYS A 436 -18.36 8.43 -21.16
N LEU A 437 -18.57 8.86 -19.92
CA LEU A 437 -18.33 7.97 -18.77
C LEU A 437 -19.40 6.89 -18.74
N ASP A 438 -18.98 5.68 -18.38
CA ASP A 438 -19.88 4.55 -18.12
C ASP A 438 -20.53 4.67 -16.74
N TRP A 439 -21.75 4.15 -16.63
CA TRP A 439 -22.56 4.22 -15.42
C TRP A 439 -23.12 2.85 -15.02
N LEU A 440 -23.24 2.65 -13.72
CA LEU A 440 -23.88 1.52 -13.07
C LEU A 440 -25.03 2.03 -12.19
N ASN A 441 -26.03 1.16 -11.96
CA ASN A 441 -27.27 1.44 -11.23
C ASN A 441 -28.17 2.57 -11.79
N THR A 442 -27.76 3.28 -12.84
CA THR A 442 -28.54 4.33 -13.51
C THR A 442 -28.13 4.51 -14.98
N ALA A 443 -28.96 5.20 -15.76
CA ALA A 443 -28.51 5.88 -16.98
C ALA A 443 -27.66 7.13 -16.63
N PRO A 444 -26.81 7.63 -17.55
CA PRO A 444 -25.92 8.76 -17.28
C PRO A 444 -26.64 10.01 -16.76
N LEU A 445 -26.24 10.47 -15.57
CA LEU A 445 -26.83 11.62 -14.89
C LEU A 445 -26.14 12.93 -15.30
N GLN A 446 -26.88 14.04 -15.16
CA GLN A 446 -26.40 15.40 -15.36
C GLN A 446 -26.74 16.27 -14.15
N PHE A 447 -25.77 17.02 -13.63
CA PHE A 447 -25.97 18.00 -12.56
C PHE A 447 -27.00 19.06 -12.93
N GLY A 448 -26.93 19.59 -14.15
CA GLY A 448 -27.83 20.65 -14.61
C GLY A 448 -29.30 20.23 -14.79
N ARG A 449 -29.60 18.92 -14.80
CA ARG A 449 -30.92 18.37 -15.13
C ARG A 449 -31.45 17.37 -14.11
N ASP A 450 -30.71 16.31 -13.83
CA ASP A 450 -31.19 15.13 -13.10
C ASP A 450 -30.93 15.24 -11.59
N LEU A 451 -29.82 15.89 -11.21
CA LEU A 451 -29.46 16.17 -9.81
C LEU A 451 -29.82 17.61 -9.36
N LYS A 452 -30.34 18.44 -10.27
CA LYS A 452 -30.74 19.82 -9.96
C LYS A 452 -31.76 19.86 -8.83
N GLY A 453 -31.56 20.76 -7.86
CA GLY A 453 -32.44 20.88 -6.71
C GLY A 453 -32.15 19.89 -5.57
N ARG A 454 -31.14 19.01 -5.71
CA ARG A 454 -30.75 18.00 -4.70
C ARG A 454 -29.43 18.35 -4.03
N VAL A 455 -29.32 18.02 -2.74
CA VAL A 455 -28.00 17.86 -2.10
C VAL A 455 -27.39 16.57 -2.62
N VAL A 456 -26.17 16.63 -3.15
CA VAL A 456 -25.45 15.47 -3.70
C VAL A 456 -24.20 15.20 -2.87
N VAL A 457 -23.95 13.93 -2.54
CA VAL A 457 -22.65 13.48 -2.04
C VAL A 457 -21.96 12.73 -3.16
N LEU A 458 -20.83 13.24 -3.63
CA LEU A 458 -19.90 12.48 -4.45
C LEU A 458 -18.97 11.72 -3.52
N ASP A 459 -19.07 10.39 -3.52
CA ASP A 459 -18.14 9.51 -2.83
C ASP A 459 -17.03 9.09 -3.82
N PHE A 460 -15.81 9.58 -3.63
CA PHE A 460 -14.66 9.20 -4.44
C PHE A 460 -14.04 7.93 -3.87
N TRP A 461 -14.24 6.81 -4.56
CA TRP A 461 -13.86 5.47 -4.11
C TRP A 461 -13.10 4.68 -5.19
N THR A 462 -12.46 3.58 -4.79
CA THR A 462 -12.06 2.48 -5.67
C THR A 462 -12.40 1.16 -4.99
N TYR A 463 -12.71 0.11 -5.76
CA TYR A 463 -13.05 -1.19 -5.20
C TYR A 463 -11.89 -1.92 -4.50
N CYS A 464 -10.64 -1.47 -4.67
CA CYS A 464 -9.47 -2.04 -3.95
C CYS A 464 -9.22 -1.39 -2.58
N CYS A 465 -9.96 -0.33 -2.23
CA CYS A 465 -9.67 0.55 -1.10
C CYS A 465 -10.46 0.11 0.15
N ILE A 466 -9.76 -0.45 1.15
CA ILE A 466 -10.38 -0.92 2.39
C ILE A 466 -11.09 0.21 3.16
N ASN A 467 -10.49 1.39 3.24
CA ASN A 467 -11.10 2.57 3.86
C ASN A 467 -12.39 3.02 3.15
N CYS A 468 -12.49 2.76 1.85
CA CYS A 468 -13.70 3.01 1.06
C CYS A 468 -14.79 1.99 1.37
N MET A 469 -14.43 0.74 1.69
CA MET A 469 -15.40 -0.27 2.14
C MET A 469 -15.92 0.05 3.55
N HIS A 470 -15.08 0.59 4.44
CA HIS A 470 -15.47 0.99 5.80
C HIS A 470 -16.56 2.06 5.84
N VAL A 471 -16.66 2.91 4.82
CA VAL A 471 -17.66 4.00 4.76
C VAL A 471 -18.98 3.60 4.10
N LEU A 472 -19.07 2.44 3.45
CA LEU A 472 -20.31 1.99 2.80
C LEU A 472 -21.49 1.85 3.78
N PRO A 473 -21.34 1.30 5.01
CA PRO A 473 -22.43 1.27 6.00
C PRO A 473 -22.87 2.68 6.45
N ASP A 474 -21.94 3.64 6.46
CA ASP A 474 -22.22 5.03 6.81
C ASP A 474 -23.03 5.74 5.70
N LEU A 475 -22.65 5.51 4.44
CA LEU A 475 -23.41 5.97 3.28
C LEU A 475 -24.80 5.34 3.24
N GLU A 476 -24.91 4.02 3.40
CA GLU A 476 -26.19 3.30 3.39
C GLU A 476 -27.14 3.84 4.49
N PHE A 477 -26.60 4.16 5.68
CA PHE A 477 -27.35 4.78 6.77
C PHE A 477 -27.83 6.21 6.43
N ILE A 478 -26.97 7.03 5.79
CA ILE A 478 -27.33 8.38 5.34
C ILE A 478 -28.41 8.32 4.25
N GLU A 479 -28.25 7.46 3.25
CA GLU A 479 -29.23 7.23 2.18
C GLU A 479 -30.59 6.79 2.76
N LYS A 480 -30.61 5.79 3.64
CA LYS A 480 -31.84 5.34 4.32
C LYS A 480 -32.51 6.45 5.13
N LYS A 481 -31.75 7.32 5.79
CA LYS A 481 -32.27 8.44 6.59
C LYS A 481 -32.85 9.57 5.74
N TYR A 482 -32.22 9.90 4.61
CA TYR A 482 -32.61 11.04 3.76
C TYR A 482 -33.36 10.65 2.48
N LYS A 483 -33.78 9.38 2.33
CA LYS A 483 -34.51 8.84 1.16
C LYS A 483 -35.72 9.66 0.70
N ASP A 484 -36.42 10.32 1.63
CA ASP A 484 -37.65 11.09 1.37
C ASP A 484 -37.36 12.61 1.19
N LYS A 485 -36.09 12.99 1.08
CA LYS A 485 -35.60 14.37 0.89
C LYS A 485 -34.98 14.50 -0.51
N PRO A 486 -34.76 15.72 -1.04
CA PRO A 486 -34.00 15.93 -2.26
C PRO A 486 -32.49 15.70 -2.00
N PHE A 487 -32.12 14.44 -1.80
CA PHE A 487 -30.77 13.97 -1.47
C PHE A 487 -30.37 12.81 -2.39
N THR A 488 -29.09 12.69 -2.74
CA THR A 488 -28.57 11.57 -3.56
C THR A 488 -27.08 11.35 -3.29
N VAL A 489 -26.67 10.10 -3.08
CA VAL A 489 -25.25 9.70 -3.17
C VAL A 489 -24.95 9.31 -4.61
N VAL A 490 -23.76 9.66 -5.11
CA VAL A 490 -23.21 9.18 -6.37
C VAL A 490 -21.79 8.69 -6.09
N GLY A 491 -21.54 7.40 -6.30
CA GLY A 491 -20.21 6.82 -6.20
C GLY A 491 -19.40 7.20 -7.44
N VAL A 492 -18.33 7.96 -7.27
CA VAL A 492 -17.36 8.30 -8.31
C VAL A 492 -16.20 7.31 -8.19
N HIS A 493 -16.23 6.25 -9.01
CA HIS A 493 -15.17 5.27 -9.03
C HIS A 493 -13.95 5.84 -9.76
N SER A 494 -12.92 6.23 -9.00
CA SER A 494 -11.66 6.73 -9.54
C SER A 494 -10.59 5.64 -9.40
N ALA A 495 -10.21 5.03 -10.52
CA ALA A 495 -9.32 3.87 -10.59
C ALA A 495 -7.89 4.17 -10.15
N LYS A 496 -7.41 3.53 -9.08
CA LYS A 496 -6.04 3.66 -8.54
C LYS A 496 -5.00 2.99 -9.45
N PHE A 497 -5.40 1.94 -10.15
CA PHE A 497 -4.57 1.19 -11.11
C PHE A 497 -5.32 1.01 -12.45
N ASP A 498 -4.60 0.84 -13.56
CA ASP A 498 -5.23 0.75 -14.89
C ASP A 498 -6.20 -0.43 -15.06
N ASN A 499 -5.99 -1.53 -14.33
CA ASN A 499 -6.90 -2.67 -14.30
C ASN A 499 -8.23 -2.39 -13.58
N GLU A 500 -8.31 -1.32 -12.77
CA GLU A 500 -9.54 -0.90 -12.09
C GLU A 500 -10.46 -0.04 -12.97
N LYS A 501 -10.02 0.30 -14.18
CA LYS A 501 -10.85 1.04 -15.16
C LYS A 501 -11.92 0.17 -15.81
N ASP A 502 -11.81 -1.16 -15.68
CA ASP A 502 -12.74 -2.11 -16.30
C ASP A 502 -14.14 -2.07 -15.65
N LEU A 503 -15.16 -1.87 -16.49
CA LEU A 503 -16.53 -1.68 -16.03
C LEU A 503 -17.14 -2.94 -15.38
N GLU A 504 -16.74 -4.14 -15.80
CA GLU A 504 -17.29 -5.39 -15.26
C GLU A 504 -16.61 -5.80 -13.95
N ALA A 505 -15.34 -5.43 -13.75
CA ALA A 505 -14.69 -5.46 -12.44
C ALA A 505 -15.40 -4.51 -11.45
N ILE A 506 -15.68 -3.26 -11.85
CA ILE A 506 -16.43 -2.30 -11.03
C ILE A 506 -17.86 -2.82 -10.75
N ARG A 507 -18.55 -3.38 -11.76
CA ARG A 507 -19.88 -4.01 -11.58
C ARG A 507 -19.83 -5.15 -10.56
N SER A 508 -18.81 -6.00 -10.63
CA SER A 508 -18.62 -7.11 -9.70
C SER A 508 -18.41 -6.62 -8.27
N ALA A 509 -17.68 -5.52 -8.08
CA ALA A 509 -17.52 -4.87 -6.78
C ALA A 509 -18.82 -4.23 -6.28
N VAL A 510 -19.53 -3.47 -7.12
CA VAL A 510 -20.83 -2.86 -6.79
C VAL A 510 -21.83 -3.92 -6.31
N LEU A 511 -21.87 -5.08 -6.96
CA LEU A 511 -22.69 -6.21 -6.54
C LEU A 511 -22.18 -6.86 -5.23
N ARG A 512 -20.87 -7.11 -5.12
CA ARG A 512 -20.24 -7.74 -3.93
C ARG A 512 -20.50 -6.95 -2.65
N TYR A 513 -20.38 -5.62 -2.72
CA TYR A 513 -20.55 -4.71 -1.59
C TYR A 513 -21.98 -4.15 -1.47
N ASN A 514 -22.92 -4.66 -2.27
CA ASN A 514 -24.34 -4.28 -2.26
C ASN A 514 -24.55 -2.74 -2.40
N VAL A 515 -23.75 -2.09 -3.24
CA VAL A 515 -23.83 -0.65 -3.53
C VAL A 515 -25.05 -0.41 -4.43
N THR A 516 -26.04 0.34 -3.92
CA THR A 516 -27.32 0.55 -4.62
C THR A 516 -27.48 1.92 -5.25
N HIS A 517 -26.70 2.92 -4.83
CA HIS A 517 -26.70 4.24 -5.44
C HIS A 517 -26.09 4.25 -6.86
N PRO A 518 -26.37 5.29 -7.67
CA PRO A 518 -25.66 5.57 -8.92
C PRO A 518 -24.14 5.51 -8.76
N VAL A 519 -23.46 4.80 -9.66
CA VAL A 519 -21.99 4.79 -9.73
C VAL A 519 -21.56 5.21 -11.13
N VAL A 520 -20.56 6.09 -11.22
CA VAL A 520 -19.91 6.52 -12.47
C VAL A 520 -18.45 6.05 -12.48
N ASN A 521 -17.98 5.56 -13.63
CA ASN A 521 -16.59 5.20 -13.83
C ASN A 521 -15.77 6.45 -14.23
N ASP A 522 -15.13 7.10 -13.26
CA ASP A 522 -14.12 8.16 -13.46
C ASP A 522 -12.71 7.55 -13.53
N GLY A 523 -12.56 6.46 -14.31
CA GLY A 523 -11.32 5.69 -14.40
C GLY A 523 -10.10 6.50 -14.83
N ASP A 524 -10.29 7.58 -15.61
CA ASP A 524 -9.22 8.52 -15.99
C ASP A 524 -9.11 9.75 -15.05
N MET A 525 -9.73 9.72 -13.87
CA MET A 525 -9.64 10.73 -12.80
C MET A 525 -9.99 12.17 -13.25
N TYR A 526 -10.98 12.35 -14.11
CA TYR A 526 -11.39 13.68 -14.57
C TYR A 526 -12.05 14.48 -13.44
N LEU A 527 -13.10 13.94 -12.81
CA LEU A 527 -13.77 14.63 -11.70
C LEU A 527 -12.82 14.79 -10.51
N TRP A 528 -12.05 13.74 -10.22
CA TRP A 528 -11.00 13.76 -9.20
C TRP A 528 -10.03 14.95 -9.37
N ARG A 529 -9.51 15.16 -10.59
CA ARG A 529 -8.63 16.31 -10.87
C ARG A 529 -9.37 17.64 -10.75
N GLU A 530 -10.54 17.77 -11.38
CA GLU A 530 -11.27 19.03 -11.45
C GLU A 530 -11.71 19.55 -10.07
N LEU A 531 -12.09 18.66 -9.16
CA LEU A 531 -12.51 18.95 -7.79
C LEU A 531 -11.36 18.98 -6.77
N GLY A 532 -10.12 18.72 -7.21
CA GLY A 532 -8.95 18.77 -6.31
C GLY A 532 -8.91 17.65 -5.28
N VAL A 533 -9.41 16.46 -5.62
CA VAL A 533 -9.31 15.27 -4.78
C VAL A 533 -7.86 14.75 -4.78
N ASN A 534 -7.43 14.17 -3.65
CA ASN A 534 -6.05 13.74 -3.43
C ASN A 534 -5.90 12.43 -2.64
N SER A 535 -6.96 11.87 -2.07
CA SER A 535 -6.95 10.54 -1.43
C SER A 535 -8.33 9.90 -1.41
N TRP A 536 -8.36 8.57 -1.23
CA TRP A 536 -9.55 7.77 -1.10
C TRP A 536 -9.78 7.32 0.36
N PRO A 537 -11.02 7.21 0.84
CA PRO A 537 -12.21 7.83 0.27
C PRO A 537 -12.17 9.37 0.41
N THR A 538 -12.92 10.08 -0.44
CA THR A 538 -13.21 11.51 -0.25
C THR A 538 -14.67 11.80 -0.56
N PHE A 539 -15.36 12.48 0.33
CA PHE A 539 -16.71 12.98 0.10
C PHE A 539 -16.68 14.44 -0.36
N VAL A 540 -17.29 14.74 -1.51
CA VAL A 540 -17.58 16.11 -1.92
C VAL A 540 -19.09 16.34 -1.79
N VAL A 541 -19.48 17.26 -0.89
CA VAL A 541 -20.88 17.64 -0.67
C VAL A 541 -21.22 18.81 -1.59
N VAL A 542 -22.25 18.66 -2.41
CA VAL A 542 -22.70 19.63 -3.42
C VAL A 542 -24.12 20.09 -3.11
N ALA A 543 -24.35 21.40 -3.19
CA ALA A 543 -25.63 22.05 -2.97
C ALA A 543 -26.63 21.83 -4.13
N PRO A 544 -27.94 22.07 -3.90
CA PRO A 544 -29.00 22.05 -4.93
C PRO A 544 -28.75 22.86 -6.21
N ASN A 545 -27.85 23.86 -6.15
CA ASN A 545 -27.46 24.73 -7.26
C ASN A 545 -26.13 24.33 -7.92
N GLY A 546 -25.52 23.21 -7.53
CA GLY A 546 -24.23 22.72 -8.05
C GLY A 546 -22.99 23.32 -7.38
N LYS A 547 -23.13 24.20 -6.37
CA LYS A 547 -21.99 24.77 -5.62
C LYS A 547 -21.44 23.73 -4.64
N VAL A 548 -20.11 23.59 -4.56
CA VAL A 548 -19.45 22.72 -3.57
C VAL A 548 -19.57 23.36 -2.18
N LEU A 549 -20.04 22.58 -1.20
CA LEU A 549 -20.24 22.99 0.19
C LEU A 549 -19.11 22.51 1.11
N ALA A 550 -18.61 21.29 0.89
CA ALA A 550 -17.56 20.70 1.70
C ALA A 550 -16.80 19.63 0.90
N GLN A 551 -15.54 19.42 1.26
CA GLN A 551 -14.73 18.28 0.86
C GLN A 551 -14.18 17.64 2.14
N ILE A 552 -14.35 16.34 2.30
CA ILE A 552 -14.02 15.61 3.53
C ILE A 552 -13.26 14.35 3.14
N SER A 553 -12.05 14.17 3.65
CA SER A 553 -11.15 13.08 3.25
C SER A 553 -10.99 12.04 4.36
N GLY A 554 -10.90 10.77 3.99
CA GLY A 554 -10.77 9.62 4.89
C GLY A 554 -12.10 9.06 5.42
N GLU A 555 -11.99 8.13 6.37
CA GLU A 555 -13.13 7.41 6.97
C GLU A 555 -13.63 8.04 8.29
N GLY A 556 -14.72 7.50 8.85
CA GLY A 556 -15.25 7.91 10.18
C GLY A 556 -16.13 9.17 10.22
N HIS A 557 -16.39 9.80 9.06
CA HIS A 557 -17.06 11.11 8.99
C HIS A 557 -18.59 11.11 9.02
N ARG A 558 -19.27 9.99 9.31
CA ARG A 558 -20.75 9.90 9.37
C ARG A 558 -21.39 11.02 10.16
N LYS A 559 -20.84 11.38 11.33
CA LYS A 559 -21.37 12.47 12.15
C LYS A 559 -21.20 13.84 11.48
N VAL A 560 -20.07 14.10 10.82
CA VAL A 560 -19.83 15.37 10.10
C VAL A 560 -20.80 15.52 8.94
N LEU A 561 -20.99 14.45 8.14
CA LEU A 561 -22.00 14.42 7.07
C LEU A 561 -23.42 14.67 7.63
N MET A 562 -23.80 14.00 8.72
CA MET A 562 -25.07 14.23 9.41
C MET A 562 -25.24 15.65 9.96
N ASP A 563 -24.18 16.26 10.49
CA ASP A 563 -24.20 17.62 11.06
C ASP A 563 -24.32 18.70 9.97
N ILE A 564 -23.82 18.43 8.76
CA ILE A 564 -24.05 19.27 7.56
C ILE A 564 -25.54 19.18 7.18
N PHE A 565 -26.07 17.97 6.95
CA PHE A 565 -27.45 17.78 6.48
C PHE A 565 -28.52 18.18 7.51
N SER A 566 -28.22 18.13 8.82
CA SER A 566 -29.19 18.47 9.87
C SER A 566 -29.39 19.97 10.10
N LYS A 567 -28.39 20.82 9.81
CA LYS A 567 -28.56 22.28 9.83
C LYS A 567 -29.27 22.80 8.58
N ASP A 568 -29.09 22.10 7.46
CA ASP A 568 -29.62 22.48 6.16
C ASP A 568 -31.13 22.25 5.97
N GLU A 569 -31.79 21.50 6.86
CA GLU A 569 -33.26 21.35 6.83
C GLU A 569 -34.02 22.67 6.94
N THR A 570 -33.39 23.75 7.45
CA THR A 570 -34.02 25.07 7.56
C THR A 570 -33.44 26.12 6.59
N GLN A 571 -32.16 26.00 6.21
CA GLN A 571 -31.45 27.03 5.43
C GLN A 571 -31.22 26.65 3.96
N VAL A 572 -31.05 25.37 3.62
CA VAL A 572 -31.02 24.90 2.21
C VAL A 572 -32.43 24.71 1.65
N LEU A 573 -33.40 24.29 2.46
CA LEU A 573 -34.81 24.22 2.02
C LEU A 573 -35.46 25.61 1.82
N SER A 574 -34.92 26.68 2.42
CA SER A 574 -35.42 28.05 2.16
C SER A 574 -34.94 28.61 0.81
N GLN A 575 -33.78 28.15 0.31
CA GLN A 575 -33.29 28.47 -1.04
C GLN A 575 -33.99 27.68 -2.16
N LEU A 576 -34.98 26.84 -1.86
CA LEU A 576 -35.87 26.24 -2.86
C LEU A 576 -37.07 27.13 -3.25
N LYS A 577 -37.09 28.39 -2.81
CA LYS A 577 -38.21 29.34 -3.07
C LYS A 577 -37.87 30.59 -3.89
N HIS A 578 -36.62 30.76 -4.33
CA HIS A 578 -36.19 31.88 -5.16
C HIS A 578 -35.24 31.42 -6.27
#